data_AF-A0A5K0XKX0-F1
#
_entry.id   AF-A0A5K0XKX0-F1
#
_cell.length_a   1.000
_cell.length_b   1.000
_cell.length_c   1.000
_cell.angle_alpha   90.00
_cell.angle_beta   90.00
_cell.angle_gamma   90.00
#
_symmetry.space_group_name_H-M   'P 1'
#
loop_
_entity.id
_entity.type
_entity.pdbx_description
1 polymer ?
#
loop_
_entity_poly.entity_id
_entity_poly.type
_entity_poly.pdbx_seq_one_letter_code
_entity_poly.pdbx_strand_id
1 'polypeptide(L)' 'QGSSDALNIFSQMQADKVMPHESTLVSVLSACAHVGALEEGKWVHAFVGSNGMKLSVILGTALIDMYSKCGC' A
#
# COMPACT_ATOMS: atom_id res chain seq x y z
N GLN A 1 -5.31 16.08 -3.33
CA GLN A 1 -5.58 16.20 -1.89
C GLN A 1 -6.22 14.91 -1.37
N GLY A 2 -5.55 13.77 -1.51
CA GLY A 2 -6.10 12.46 -1.09
C GLY A 2 -5.04 11.40 -0.78
N SER A 3 -3.79 11.63 -1.15
CA SER A 3 -2.68 10.70 -0.90
C SER A 3 -2.28 10.66 0.59
N SER A 4 -2.27 11.80 1.27
CA SER A 4 -1.86 11.89 2.68
C SER A 4 -2.85 11.22 3.64
N ASP A 5 -4.16 11.33 3.36
CA ASP A 5 -5.21 10.73 4.17
C ASP A 5 -5.15 9.19 4.12
N ALA A 6 -4.84 8.61 2.96
CA ALA A 6 -4.67 7.16 2.82
C ALA A 6 -3.54 6.62 3.69
N LEU A 7 -2.41 7.33 3.77
CA LEU A 7 -1.28 6.94 4.64
C LEU A 7 -1.62 7.09 6.12
N ASN A 8 -2.37 8.13 6.50
CA ASN A 8 -2.78 8.33 7.89
C ASN A 8 -3.77 7.24 8.34
N ILE A 9 -4.77 6.92 7.50
CA ILE A 9 -5.71 5.82 7.75
C ILE A 9 -4.95 4.49 7.80
N PHE A 10 -3.98 4.28 6.92
CA PHE A 10 -3.16 3.07 6.94
C PHE A 10 -2.33 2.94 8.23
N SER A 11 -1.72 4.02 8.70
CA SER A 11 -0.99 4.04 9.97
C SER A 11 -1.91 3.70 11.16
N GLN A 12 -3.12 4.26 11.15
CA GLN A 12 -4.17 3.93 12.12
C GLN A 12 -4.55 2.43 12.06
N MET A 13 -4.76 1.89 10.86
CA MET A 13 -5.09 0.45 10.67
C MET A 13 -3.98 -0.47 11.17
N GLN A 14 -2.71 -0.09 11.01
CA GLN A 14 -1.59 -0.84 11.58
C GLN A 14 -1.62 -0.82 13.11
N ALA A 15 -1.86 0.34 13.71
CA ALA A 15 -1.94 0.49 15.17
C ALA A 15 -3.12 -0.31 15.77
N ASP A 16 -4.27 -0.26 15.11
CA ASP A 16 -5.49 -0.96 15.51
C ASP A 16 -5.50 -2.45 15.12
N LYS A 17 -4.44 -2.94 14.44
CA LYS A 17 -4.34 -4.32 13.90
C LYS A 17 -5.53 -4.70 13.03
N VAL A 18 -6.11 -3.73 12.34
CA VAL A 18 -7.23 -3.93 11.42
C VAL A 18 -6.68 -4.44 10.10
N MET A 19 -7.28 -5.51 9.57
CA MET A 19 -6.89 -6.08 8.28
C MET A 19 -7.42 -5.20 7.13
N PRO A 20 -6.55 -4.51 6.36
CA PRO A 20 -7.00 -3.75 5.21
C PRO A 20 -7.51 -4.66 4.09
N HIS A 21 -8.52 -4.18 3.38
CA HIS A 21 -9.02 -4.81 2.17
C HIS A 21 -8.12 -4.48 0.98
N GLU A 22 -8.24 -5.25 -0.10
CA GLU A 22 -7.50 -5.03 -1.34
C GLU A 22 -7.62 -3.58 -1.85
N SER A 23 -8.82 -3.02 -1.86
CA SER A 23 -9.08 -1.63 -2.29
C SER A 23 -8.35 -0.62 -1.42
N THR A 24 -8.26 -0.86 -0.11
CA THR A 24 -7.47 -0.04 0.82
C THR A 24 -5.99 -0.11 0.46
N LEU A 25 -5.44 -1.31 0.26
CA LEU A 25 -4.03 -1.50 -0.09
C LEU A 25 -3.66 -0.83 -1.42
N VAL A 26 -4.53 -0.93 -2.43
CA VAL A 26 -4.35 -0.25 -3.72
C VAL A 26 -4.31 1.28 -3.54
N SER A 27 -5.21 1.83 -2.73
CA SER A 27 -5.23 3.26 -2.42
C SER A 27 -3.96 3.72 -1.70
N VAL A 28 -3.49 2.92 -0.73
CA VAL A 28 -2.24 3.18 0.01
C VAL A 28 -1.03 3.12 -0.93
N LEU A 29 -0.93 2.10 -1.79
CA LEU A 29 0.17 2.00 -2.76
C LEU A 29 0.18 3.16 -3.74
N SER A 30 -0.98 3.60 -4.22
CA SER A 30 -1.11 4.79 -5.07
C SER A 30 -0.68 6.07 -4.35
N ALA A 31 -1.01 6.20 -3.07
CA ALA A 31 -0.52 7.29 -2.23
C ALA A 31 1.01 7.23 -2.06
N CYS A 32 1.56 6.06 -1.74
CA CYS A 32 3.00 5.82 -1.63
C CYS A 32 3.73 6.23 -2.90
N ALA A 33 3.20 5.83 -4.05
CA ALA A 33 3.77 6.16 -5.35
C ALA A 33 3.79 7.67 -5.63
N HIS A 34 2.78 8.41 -5.17
CA HIS A 34 2.69 9.86 -5.33
C HIS A 34 3.62 10.65 -4.40
N VAL A 35 3.83 10.17 -3.17
CA VAL A 35 4.64 10.90 -2.17
C VAL A 35 6.05 10.34 -2.01
N GLY A 36 6.39 9.27 -2.74
CA GLY A 36 7.69 8.59 -2.63
C GLY A 36 7.85 7.79 -1.33
N ALA A 37 6.75 7.32 -0.73
CA ALA A 37 6.74 6.61 0.54
C ALA A 37 7.05 5.11 0.35
N LEU A 38 8.32 4.83 0.06
CA LEU A 38 8.82 3.49 -0.27
C LEU A 38 8.67 2.49 0.90
N GLU A 39 8.92 2.93 2.13
CA GLU A 39 8.94 2.05 3.30
C GLU A 39 7.53 1.52 3.60
N GLU A 40 6.53 2.39 3.50
CA GLU A 40 5.11 2.04 3.59
C GLU A 40 4.70 1.10 2.45
N GLY A 41 5.20 1.34 1.24
CA GLY A 41 4.97 0.46 0.10
C GLY A 41 5.56 -0.95 0.29
N LYS A 42 6.77 -1.05 0.85
CA LYS A 42 7.40 -2.34 1.21
C LYS A 42 6.62 -3.05 2.31
N TRP A 43 6.11 -2.31 3.30
CA TRP A 43 5.25 -2.90 4.32
C TRP A 43 4.01 -3.53 3.70
N VAL A 44 3.33 -2.83 2.78
CA VAL A 44 2.15 -3.38 2.08
C VAL A 44 2.52 -4.64 1.32
N HIS A 45 3.65 -4.65 0.60
CA HIS A 45 4.13 -5.85 -0.09
C HIS A 45 4.36 -7.02 0.88
N ALA A 46 5.06 -6.79 1.98
CA ALA A 46 5.31 -7.81 3.00
C ALA A 46 4.01 -8.30 3.67
N PHE A 47 3.06 -7.40 3.91
CA PHE A 47 1.76 -7.71 4.48
C PHE A 47 0.93 -8.60 3.56
N VAL A 48 0.88 -8.31 2.26
CA VAL A 48 0.18 -9.14 1.25
C VAL A 48 0.75 -10.57 1.25
N GLY A 49 2.07 -10.72 1.29
CA GLY A 49 2.73 -12.02 1.35
C GLY A 49 2.50 -12.76 2.68
N SER A 50 2.57 -12.04 3.80
CA SER A 50 2.47 -12.62 5.15
C SER A 50 1.05 -13.03 5.52
N ASN A 51 0.03 -12.31 5.05
CA ASN A 51 -1.38 -12.62 5.30
C ASN A 51 -1.98 -13.61 4.29
N GLY A 52 -1.19 -14.15 3.35
CA GLY A 52 -1.68 -15.05 2.31
C GLY A 52 -2.71 -14.40 1.38
N MET A 53 -2.65 -13.08 1.22
CA MET A 53 -3.58 -12.38 0.34
C MET A 53 -3.29 -12.73 -1.11
N LYS A 54 -4.35 -12.95 -1.89
CA LYS A 54 -4.20 -13.16 -3.33
C LYS A 54 -3.78 -11.87 -3.99
N LEU A 55 -2.62 -11.88 -4.64
CA LEU A 55 -2.16 -10.77 -5.46
C LEU A 55 -2.99 -10.71 -6.75
N SER A 56 -4.00 -9.83 -6.79
CA SER A 56 -4.77 -9.58 -8.00
C SER A 56 -3.98 -8.75 -9.01
N VAL A 57 -4.45 -8.71 -10.26
CA VAL A 57 -3.87 -7.85 -11.30
C VAL A 57 -3.85 -6.39 -10.86
N ILE A 58 -4.90 -5.94 -10.16
CA ILE A 58 -5.03 -4.56 -9.68
C ILE A 58 -3.96 -4.28 -8.61
N LEU A 59 -3.86 -5.14 -7.60
CA LEU A 59 -2.90 -4.98 -6.51
C LEU A 59 -1.45 -5.11 -7.00
N GLY A 60 -1.18 -6.05 -7.90
CA GLY A 60 0.13 -6.22 -8.53
C GLY A 60 0.53 -5.01 -9.36
N THR A 61 -0.40 -4.45 -10.14
CA THR A 61 -0.14 -3.22 -10.91
C THR A 61 0.16 -2.04 -9.99
N ALA A 62 -0.57 -1.91 -8.88
CA ALA A 62 -0.33 -0.85 -7.89
C ALA A 62 1.03 -1.00 -7.21
N LEU A 63 1.47 -2.22 -6.89
CA LEU A 63 2.82 -2.48 -6.37
C LEU A 63 3.90 -2.09 -7.37
N ILE A 64 3.74 -2.47 -8.63
CA ILE A 64 4.69 -2.13 -9.70
C ILE A 64 4.76 -0.61 -9.89
N ASP A 65 3.62 0.08 -9.96
CA ASP A 65 3.56 1.54 -10.08
C ASP A 65 4.26 2.22 -8.88
N MET A 66 4.02 1.72 -7.67
CA MET A 66 4.65 2.22 -6.45
C MET A 66 6.18 2.08 -6.50
N TYR A 67 6.70 0.89 -6.80
CA TYR A 67 8.16 0.68 -6.91
C TYR A 67 8.78 1.51 -8.02
N SER A 68 8.10 1.60 -9.18
CA SER A 68 8.59 2.36 -10.33
C SER A 68 8.69 3.86 -10.04
N LYS A 69 7.70 4.43 -9.33
CA LYS A 69 7.69 5.86 -8.99
C LYS A 69 8.55 6.21 -7.78
N CYS A 70 8.74 5.27 -6.85
CA CYS A 70 9.67 5.45 -5.74
C CYS A 70 11.15 5.28 -6.16
N GLY A 71 11.42 4.81 -7.38
CA GLY A 71 12.78 4.73 -7.95
C GLY A 71 13.62 3.59 -7.38
N CYS A 72 13.02 2.43 -7.14
CA CYS A 72 13.70 1.22 -6.64
C CYS A 72 13.87 0.15 -7.71
#